data_AF-A0AAJ1QW48-F1
#
_entry.id   AF-A0AAJ1QW48-F1
#
_cell.length_a   1.000
_cell.length_b   1.000
_cell.length_c   1.000
_cell.angle_alpha   90.00
_cell.angle_beta   90.00
_cell.angle_gamma   90.00
#
_symmetry.space_group_name_H-M   'P 1'
#
loop_
_entity.id
_entity.type
_entity.pdbx_description
1 polymer ?
#
loop_
_entity_poly.entity_id
_entity_poly.type
_entity_poly.pdbx_seq_one_letter_code
_entity_poly.pdbx_strand_id
1 'polypeptide(L)'
;MTNKFNLDEQAMIKIGNLLPRLKHAVSPVHLIEWLENFDTDELDSAIDLLSVFEYIPFKEFMLRLNELLNEIFKTIPPDDKIIIFPYGKVGKSGTLVTYPLKNTTAFKRREKVITLTHDHENVKNPKSFKHIIFLDDFIGSGKTFVKEFSKDKSVRKWVDNNQIKNIYILSSIIMIDGKNYILSKFPNYNIKIHSEERNKIFNKTLSPLNIISDSDKIKDIVKKHGDKIPVFNFPPYSASMGFDYSESLVSYFHCTPNNTLSIIWGKTKDWKPLFPREAHLRMDEARQFKTEIAFYIGICNKLGVDLYTGSSIISKKNDKYVRERKHNNKLDHSVVALLFLLKSGYDNLIICHLLGITRKELKVIYNEAKKLKFVNTRYDLTINGISFLDELKKRTKPENFRKETSHSLRVKNKLYMPIQFNGMT
;
A
#
# COMPACT_ATOMS: atom_id res chain seq x y z
N MET A 1 26.92 10.66 14.50
CA MET A 1 26.22 11.51 15.50
C MET A 1 24.75 11.44 15.14
N THR A 2 23.91 10.86 16.00
CA THR A 2 22.45 10.86 15.82
C THR A 2 21.94 12.27 16.07
N ASN A 3 21.54 12.99 15.02
CA ASN A 3 20.77 14.22 15.14
C ASN A 3 19.52 13.89 15.97
N LYS A 4 19.44 14.40 17.20
CA LYS A 4 18.22 14.30 17.99
C LYS A 4 17.24 15.29 17.40
N PHE A 5 16.25 14.78 16.68
CA PHE A 5 15.08 15.53 16.24
C PHE A 5 14.41 16.13 17.48
N ASN A 6 14.56 17.44 17.69
CA ASN A 6 13.85 18.15 18.75
C ASN A 6 12.43 18.40 18.25
N LEU A 7 11.50 17.52 18.65
CA LEU A 7 10.07 17.69 18.45
C LEU A 7 9.59 18.89 19.26
N ASP A 8 9.68 20.09 18.70
CA ASP A 8 8.96 21.23 19.24
C ASP A 8 7.46 21.14 18.88
N GLU A 9 6.66 21.96 19.56
CA GLU A 9 5.20 21.95 19.42
C GLU A 9 4.76 22.30 17.99
N GLN A 10 5.50 23.15 17.29
CA GLN A 10 5.19 23.54 15.91
C GLN A 10 5.46 22.41 14.92
N ALA A 11 6.57 21.68 15.07
CA ALA A 11 6.89 20.49 14.29
C ALA A 11 5.82 19.41 14.48
N MET A 12 5.34 19.20 15.70
CA MET A 12 4.25 18.25 15.99
C MET A 12 2.93 18.63 15.32
N ILE A 13 2.58 19.92 15.27
CA ILE A 13 1.40 20.40 14.55
C ILE A 13 1.54 20.18 13.03
N LYS A 14 2.69 20.52 12.45
CA LYS A 14 2.97 20.30 11.03
C LYS A 14 2.89 18.81 10.65
N ILE A 15 3.51 17.93 11.45
CA ILE A 15 3.42 16.47 11.29
C ILE A 15 1.96 15.99 11.39
N GLY A 16 1.21 16.51 12.37
CA GLY A 16 -0.21 16.23 12.54
C GLY A 16 -1.03 16.54 11.28
N ASN A 17 -0.73 17.63 10.58
CA ASN A 17 -1.40 18.03 9.36
C ASN A 17 -1.03 17.16 8.14
N LEU A 18 0.16 16.56 8.12
CA LEU A 18 0.58 15.64 7.06
C LEU A 18 -0.14 14.29 7.13
N LEU A 19 -0.53 13.82 8.32
CA LEU A 19 -1.14 12.48 8.46
C LEU A 19 -2.47 12.34 7.69
N PRO A 20 -3.45 13.27 7.80
CA PRO A 20 -4.63 13.27 6.95
C PRO A 20 -4.29 13.39 5.46
N ARG A 21 -3.28 14.19 5.10
CA ARG A 21 -2.84 14.38 3.71
C ARG A 21 -2.32 13.09 3.07
N LEU A 22 -1.60 12.29 3.88
CA LEU A 22 -1.14 10.95 3.55
C LEU A 22 -2.21 9.88 3.79
N LYS A 23 -3.45 10.28 4.10
CA LYS A 23 -4.61 9.42 4.33
C LYS A 23 -4.34 8.35 5.40
N HIS A 24 -3.54 8.72 6.40
CA HIS A 24 -3.10 7.85 7.49
C HIS A 24 -2.43 6.54 7.02
N ALA A 25 -1.84 6.55 5.82
CA ALA A 25 -1.15 5.40 5.26
C ALA A 25 0.16 5.06 5.98
N VAL A 26 0.70 6.02 6.73
CA VAL A 26 1.89 5.90 7.55
C VAL A 26 1.57 6.30 8.99
N SER A 27 2.27 5.69 9.95
CA SER A 27 2.16 6.09 11.35
C SER A 27 2.92 7.40 11.61
N PRO A 28 2.57 8.15 12.69
CA PRO A 28 3.35 9.33 13.08
C PRO A 28 4.82 9.02 13.32
N VAL A 29 5.12 7.86 13.93
CA VAL A 29 6.50 7.42 14.21
C VAL A 29 7.26 7.20 12.91
N HIS A 30 6.66 6.50 11.95
CA HIS A 30 7.28 6.24 10.64
C HIS A 30 7.52 7.53 9.84
N LEU A 31 6.60 8.48 9.93
CA LEU A 31 6.76 9.81 9.33
C LEU A 31 7.92 10.59 9.98
N ILE A 32 8.03 10.56 11.32
CA ILE A 32 9.17 11.17 12.04
C ILE A 32 10.49 10.51 11.62
N GLU A 33 10.53 9.17 11.57
CA GLU A 33 11.71 8.43 11.13
C GLU A 33 12.14 8.78 9.70
N TRP A 34 11.19 9.10 8.82
CA TRP A 34 11.51 9.58 7.48
C TRP A 34 12.05 11.02 7.49
N LEU A 35 11.48 11.91 8.32
CA LEU A 35 11.95 13.28 8.49
C LEU A 35 13.35 13.35 9.13
N GLU A 36 13.68 12.39 10.00
CA GLU A 36 15.00 12.24 10.61
C GLU A 36 16.12 11.93 9.61
N ASN A 37 15.79 11.58 8.36
CA ASN A 37 16.81 11.43 7.32
C ASN A 37 17.38 12.78 6.83
N PHE A 38 16.69 13.90 7.08
CA PHE A 38 17.05 15.23 6.58
C PHE A 38 17.83 16.05 7.62
N ASP A 39 18.61 17.03 7.15
CA ASP A 39 19.26 17.98 8.03
C ASP A 39 18.23 18.95 8.63
N THR A 40 18.54 19.54 9.79
CA THR A 40 17.58 20.36 10.54
C THR A 40 17.06 21.57 9.75
N ASP A 41 17.89 22.16 8.89
CA ASP A 41 17.56 23.29 8.02
C ASP A 41 16.78 22.90 6.75
N GLU A 42 16.57 21.61 6.53
CA GLU A 42 15.86 21.03 5.37
C GLU A 42 14.45 20.53 5.72
N LEU A 43 14.12 20.46 7.02
CA LEU A 43 12.87 19.85 7.50
C LEU A 43 11.61 20.52 6.93
N ASP A 44 11.57 21.85 6.91
CA ASP A 44 10.44 22.58 6.33
C ASP A 44 10.26 22.24 4.84
N SER A 45 11.36 22.17 4.09
CA SER A 45 11.33 21.79 2.67
C SER A 45 10.85 20.34 2.46
N ALA A 46 11.19 19.43 3.37
CA ALA A 46 10.70 18.04 3.33
C ALA A 46 9.19 17.96 3.64
N ILE A 47 8.71 18.77 4.60
CA ILE A 47 7.29 18.89 4.94
C ILE A 47 6.50 19.48 3.76
N ASP A 48 7.01 20.54 3.14
CA ASP A 48 6.38 21.18 1.98
C ASP A 48 6.29 20.20 0.80
N LEU A 49 7.34 19.41 0.56
CA LEU A 49 7.31 18.33 -0.41
C LEU A 49 6.19 17.32 -0.10
N LEU A 50 6.04 16.88 1.15
CA LEU A 50 4.98 15.94 1.53
C LEU A 50 3.57 16.54 1.48
N SER A 51 3.43 17.85 1.64
CA SER A 51 2.13 18.52 1.58
C SER A 51 1.47 18.38 0.20
N VAL A 52 2.27 18.22 -0.86
CA VAL A 52 1.81 18.00 -2.24
C VAL A 52 1.92 16.53 -2.68
N PHE A 53 2.40 15.63 -1.83
CA PHE A 53 2.52 14.20 -2.11
C PHE A 53 1.17 13.49 -2.22
N GLU A 54 0.99 12.68 -3.25
CA GLU A 54 -0.28 11.98 -3.49
C GLU A 54 -0.17 10.48 -3.14
N TYR A 55 -0.75 10.10 -2.01
CA TYR A 55 -0.95 8.69 -1.69
C TYR A 55 -2.34 8.22 -2.16
N ILE A 56 -2.38 7.10 -2.89
CA ILE A 56 -3.61 6.55 -3.48
C ILE A 56 -3.98 5.24 -2.79
N PRO A 57 -5.01 5.25 -1.92
CA PRO A 57 -5.51 4.05 -1.28
C PRO A 57 -6.30 3.19 -2.27
N PHE A 58 -6.49 1.91 -1.94
CA PHE A 58 -7.17 0.92 -2.79
C PHE A 58 -8.54 1.37 -3.30
N LYS A 59 -9.39 1.95 -2.43
CA LYS A 59 -10.74 2.39 -2.79
C LYS A 59 -10.72 3.50 -3.84
N GLU A 60 -9.81 4.45 -3.68
CA GLU A 60 -9.65 5.55 -4.61
C GLU A 60 -9.06 5.10 -5.93
N PHE A 61 -8.05 4.22 -5.90
CA PHE A 61 -7.54 3.57 -7.11
C PHE A 61 -8.65 2.86 -7.90
N MET A 62 -9.48 2.07 -7.22
CA MET A 62 -10.64 1.42 -7.83
C MET A 62 -11.66 2.41 -8.39
N LEU A 63 -11.92 3.51 -7.69
CA LEU A 63 -12.86 4.55 -8.13
C LEU A 63 -12.36 5.19 -9.43
N ARG A 64 -11.09 5.59 -9.48
CA ARG A 64 -10.45 6.16 -10.67
C ARG A 64 -10.51 5.22 -11.86
N LEU A 65 -10.15 3.95 -11.66
CA LEU A 65 -10.27 2.94 -12.72
C LEU A 65 -11.72 2.77 -13.20
N ASN A 66 -12.69 2.79 -12.30
CA ASN A 66 -14.10 2.67 -12.64
C ASN A 66 -14.58 3.85 -13.50
N GLU A 67 -14.22 5.08 -13.11
CA GLU A 67 -14.57 6.31 -13.84
C GLU A 67 -13.94 6.32 -15.22
N LEU A 68 -12.62 6.11 -15.31
CA LEU A 68 -11.88 6.08 -16.56
C LEU A 68 -12.38 4.96 -17.50
N LEU A 69 -12.69 3.77 -16.97
CA LEU A 69 -13.25 2.68 -17.75
C LEU A 69 -14.67 3.00 -18.24
N ASN A 70 -15.48 3.70 -17.44
CA ASN A 70 -16.79 4.17 -17.89
C ASN A 70 -16.66 5.15 -19.06
N GLU A 71 -15.69 6.08 -19.03
CA GLU A 71 -15.43 6.98 -20.15
C GLU A 71 -15.07 6.22 -21.44
N ILE A 72 -14.21 5.19 -21.35
CA ILE A 72 -13.92 4.32 -22.50
C ILE A 72 -15.19 3.64 -23.00
N PHE A 73 -16.03 3.12 -22.10
CA PHE A 73 -17.26 2.41 -22.48
C PHE A 73 -18.35 3.31 -23.07
N LYS A 74 -18.31 4.63 -22.85
CA LYS A 74 -19.18 5.58 -23.57
C LYS A 74 -18.85 5.62 -25.06
N THR A 75 -17.60 5.35 -25.44
CA THR A 75 -17.16 5.38 -26.85
C THR A 75 -17.24 4.01 -27.54
N ILE A 76 -17.55 2.94 -26.81
CA ILE A 76 -17.62 1.57 -27.33
C ILE A 76 -19.07 1.08 -27.28
N PRO A 77 -19.65 0.59 -28.39
CA PRO A 77 -20.99 -0.01 -28.40
C PRO A 77 -21.15 -1.11 -27.34
N PRO A 78 -22.33 -1.27 -26.70
CA PRO A 78 -22.53 -2.22 -25.60
C PRO A 78 -22.16 -3.68 -25.91
N ASP A 79 -22.44 -4.14 -27.14
CA ASP A 79 -22.27 -5.53 -27.56
C ASP A 79 -20.94 -5.82 -28.25
N ASP A 80 -20.13 -4.79 -28.51
CA ASP A 80 -18.81 -4.96 -29.13
C ASP A 80 -17.86 -5.64 -28.15
N LYS A 81 -17.14 -6.67 -28.62
CA LYS A 81 -16.15 -7.39 -27.80
C LYS A 81 -14.89 -6.55 -27.57
N ILE A 82 -14.36 -6.65 -26.36
CA ILE A 82 -13.24 -5.85 -25.88
C ILE A 82 -12.16 -6.77 -25.32
N ILE A 83 -10.90 -6.49 -25.67
CA ILE A 83 -9.75 -7.12 -25.02
C ILE A 83 -9.21 -6.14 -23.99
N ILE A 84 -8.97 -6.60 -22.77
CA ILE A 84 -8.18 -5.86 -21.80
C ILE A 84 -6.85 -6.59 -21.64
N PHE A 85 -5.77 -5.89 -21.91
CA PHE A 85 -4.41 -6.42 -21.93
C PHE A 85 -3.54 -5.68 -20.93
N PRO A 86 -3.35 -6.21 -19.70
CA PRO A 86 -2.42 -5.62 -18.77
C PRO A 86 -1.00 -5.89 -19.23
N TYR A 87 -0.28 -4.80 -19.52
CA TYR A 87 1.06 -4.87 -20.08
C TYR A 87 2.11 -4.76 -18.95
N GLY A 88 3.35 -5.18 -19.22
CA GLY A 88 4.39 -5.39 -18.23
C GLY A 88 4.64 -6.86 -17.90
N LYS A 89 5.69 -7.13 -17.12
CA LYS A 89 6.03 -8.50 -16.70
C LYS A 89 4.96 -9.06 -15.76
N VAL A 90 4.48 -10.28 -16.06
CA VAL A 90 3.61 -11.08 -15.17
C VAL A 90 4.24 -11.18 -13.78
N GLY A 91 3.47 -10.90 -12.73
CA GLY A 91 3.95 -10.85 -11.34
C GLY A 91 4.47 -9.48 -10.87
N LYS A 92 4.31 -8.40 -11.67
CA LYS A 92 4.59 -7.01 -11.27
C LYS A 92 3.29 -6.16 -11.18
N SER A 93 3.37 -4.85 -11.43
CA SER A 93 2.26 -3.88 -11.36
C SER A 93 1.02 -4.31 -12.17
N GLY A 94 1.23 -4.80 -13.39
CA GLY A 94 0.16 -5.23 -14.30
C GLY A 94 -0.74 -6.34 -13.76
N THR A 95 -0.26 -7.21 -12.86
CA THR A 95 -1.10 -8.24 -12.21
C THR A 95 -1.91 -7.64 -11.04
N LEU A 96 -1.34 -6.66 -10.33
CA LEU A 96 -1.95 -6.02 -9.15
C LEU A 96 -3.12 -5.09 -9.50
N VAL A 97 -3.17 -4.57 -10.74
CA VAL A 97 -4.28 -3.73 -11.24
C VAL A 97 -5.50 -4.52 -11.72
N THR A 98 -5.32 -5.79 -12.11
CA THR A 98 -6.43 -6.62 -12.64
C THR A 98 -7.53 -6.89 -11.61
N TYR A 99 -7.17 -7.13 -10.35
CA TYR A 99 -8.13 -7.39 -9.28
C TYR A 99 -8.99 -6.16 -8.94
N PRO A 100 -8.42 -4.97 -8.71
CA PRO A 100 -9.18 -3.71 -8.62
C PRO A 100 -10.12 -3.50 -9.80
N LEU A 101 -9.62 -3.66 -11.03
CA LEU A 101 -10.40 -3.45 -12.25
C LEU A 101 -11.61 -4.37 -12.34
N LYS A 102 -11.44 -5.69 -12.13
CA LYS A 102 -12.53 -6.69 -12.13
C LYS A 102 -13.63 -6.38 -11.11
N ASN A 103 -13.27 -5.71 -10.02
CA ASN A 103 -14.21 -5.36 -8.96
C ASN A 103 -14.95 -4.03 -9.19
N THR A 104 -14.62 -3.29 -10.25
CA THR A 104 -15.36 -2.08 -10.64
C THR A 104 -16.76 -2.42 -11.16
N THR A 105 -17.71 -1.48 -11.03
CA THR A 105 -19.06 -1.66 -11.56
C THR A 105 -19.07 -1.58 -13.09
N ALA A 106 -18.21 -0.73 -13.66
CA ALA A 106 -17.98 -0.62 -15.10
C ALA A 106 -17.60 -1.97 -15.72
N PHE A 107 -16.58 -2.65 -15.17
CA PHE A 107 -16.15 -3.96 -15.67
C PHE A 107 -17.26 -4.99 -15.58
N LYS A 108 -17.90 -5.14 -14.40
CA LYS A 108 -18.97 -6.14 -14.18
C LYS A 108 -20.15 -5.98 -15.13
N ARG A 109 -20.52 -4.74 -15.47
CA ARG A 109 -21.62 -4.46 -16.41
C ARG A 109 -21.36 -5.02 -17.81
N ARG A 110 -20.10 -5.13 -18.23
CA ARG A 110 -19.70 -5.61 -19.56
C ARG A 110 -18.84 -6.88 -19.52
N GLU A 111 -18.82 -7.59 -18.39
CA GLU A 111 -17.93 -8.75 -18.18
C GLU A 111 -18.07 -9.82 -19.27
N LYS A 112 -19.30 -10.05 -19.77
CA LYS A 112 -19.59 -11.03 -20.82
C LYS A 112 -18.92 -10.75 -22.16
N VAL A 113 -18.61 -9.48 -22.46
CA VAL A 113 -17.99 -9.06 -23.73
C VAL A 113 -16.50 -8.72 -23.56
N ILE A 114 -15.97 -8.80 -22.33
CA ILE A 114 -14.58 -8.50 -22.02
C ILE A 114 -13.76 -9.79 -21.96
N THR A 115 -12.65 -9.81 -22.69
CA THR A 115 -11.59 -10.81 -22.54
C THR A 115 -10.38 -10.16 -21.88
N LEU A 116 -10.15 -10.45 -20.59
CA LEU A 116 -8.95 -10.01 -19.88
C LEU A 116 -7.86 -11.09 -20.01
N THR A 117 -6.73 -10.73 -20.61
CA THR A 117 -5.60 -11.65 -20.80
C THR A 117 -4.25 -10.93 -20.79
N HIS A 118 -3.20 -11.60 -20.31
CA HIS A 118 -1.80 -11.17 -20.49
C HIS A 118 -1.15 -11.81 -21.72
N ASP A 119 -1.85 -12.74 -22.35
CA ASP A 119 -1.39 -13.49 -23.50
C ASP A 119 -2.33 -13.24 -24.67
N HIS A 120 -1.86 -12.45 -25.63
CA HIS A 120 -2.61 -12.08 -26.81
C HIS A 120 -2.64 -13.20 -27.86
N GLU A 121 -1.66 -14.12 -27.85
CA GLU A 121 -1.59 -15.22 -28.80
C GLU A 121 -2.69 -16.26 -28.54
N ASN A 122 -3.08 -16.42 -27.27
CA ASN A 122 -4.13 -17.36 -26.84
C ASN A 122 -5.57 -16.81 -26.89
N VAL A 123 -5.79 -15.62 -27.46
CA VAL A 123 -7.15 -15.07 -27.63
C VAL A 123 -7.91 -15.85 -28.70
N LYS A 124 -9.04 -16.45 -28.33
CA LYS A 124 -9.93 -17.15 -29.27
C LYS A 124 -10.67 -16.17 -30.18
N ASN A 125 -10.71 -16.46 -31.48
CA ASN A 125 -11.39 -15.64 -32.49
C ASN A 125 -11.01 -14.14 -32.42
N PRO A 126 -9.72 -13.80 -32.53
CA PRO A 126 -9.21 -12.44 -32.30
C PRO A 126 -9.77 -11.41 -33.27
N LYS A 127 -10.09 -11.81 -34.51
CA LYS A 127 -10.77 -10.96 -35.51
C LYS A 127 -12.18 -10.50 -35.11
N SER A 128 -12.79 -11.11 -34.08
CA SER A 128 -14.11 -10.68 -33.57
C SER A 128 -14.03 -9.48 -32.62
N PHE A 129 -12.82 -9.07 -32.22
CA PHE A 129 -12.60 -7.91 -31.36
C PHE A 129 -12.26 -6.69 -32.21
N LYS A 130 -12.92 -5.57 -31.92
CA LYS A 130 -12.63 -4.27 -32.58
C LYS A 130 -11.86 -3.31 -31.67
N HIS A 131 -11.76 -3.64 -30.38
CA HIS A 131 -11.25 -2.77 -29.33
C HIS A 131 -10.27 -3.51 -28.43
N ILE A 132 -9.12 -2.88 -28.14
CA ILE A 132 -8.16 -3.33 -27.14
C ILE A 132 -7.87 -2.21 -26.15
N ILE A 133 -7.83 -2.54 -24.86
CA ILE A 133 -7.50 -1.64 -23.76
C ILE A 133 -6.23 -2.15 -23.10
N PHE A 134 -5.14 -1.42 -23.25
CA PHE A 134 -3.90 -1.66 -22.53
C PHE A 134 -4.01 -1.14 -21.10
N LEU A 135 -3.67 -1.97 -20.11
CA LEU A 135 -3.87 -1.66 -18.70
C LEU A 135 -2.55 -1.59 -17.93
N ASP A 136 -2.38 -0.55 -17.12
CA ASP A 136 -1.32 -0.41 -16.12
C ASP A 136 -1.85 0.34 -14.90
N ASP A 137 -1.11 0.36 -13.79
CA ASP A 137 -1.46 1.20 -12.64
C ASP A 137 -1.01 2.66 -12.83
N PHE A 138 0.22 2.86 -13.31
CA PHE A 138 0.86 4.16 -13.44
C PHE A 138 1.77 4.22 -14.66
N ILE A 139 1.65 5.30 -15.44
CA ILE A 139 2.50 5.55 -16.60
C ILE A 139 3.43 6.73 -16.32
N GLY A 140 4.72 6.42 -16.12
CA GLY A 140 5.79 7.41 -15.98
C GLY A 140 6.25 7.94 -17.33
N SER A 141 7.38 7.47 -17.84
CA SER A 141 7.94 7.94 -19.12
C SER A 141 7.32 7.31 -20.38
N GLY A 142 6.39 6.37 -20.24
CA GLY A 142 5.78 5.66 -21.38
C GLY A 142 6.70 4.68 -22.12
N LYS A 143 8.00 4.62 -21.79
CA LYS A 143 8.98 3.72 -22.42
C LYS A 143 8.62 2.24 -22.33
N THR A 144 8.02 1.80 -21.22
CA THR A 144 7.57 0.40 -21.04
C THR A 144 6.53 0.03 -22.08
N PHE A 145 5.48 0.84 -22.23
CA PHE A 145 4.44 0.63 -23.23
C PHE A 145 5.02 0.61 -24.64
N VAL A 146 5.80 1.64 -25.01
CA VAL A 146 6.43 1.72 -26.35
C VAL A 146 7.29 0.49 -26.65
N LYS A 147 8.10 0.05 -25.68
CA LYS A 147 8.93 -1.15 -25.82
C LYS A 147 8.09 -2.40 -26.06
N GLU A 148 7.00 -2.60 -25.30
CA GLU A 148 6.17 -3.80 -25.44
C GLU A 148 5.33 -3.79 -26.72
N PHE A 149 4.81 -2.62 -27.10
CA PHE A 149 4.07 -2.44 -28.33
C PHE A 149 4.98 -2.54 -29.57
N SER A 150 6.29 -2.30 -29.48
CA SER A 150 7.19 -2.26 -30.66
C SER A 150 8.07 -3.51 -30.91
N LYS A 151 8.05 -4.53 -30.05
CA LYS A 151 8.84 -5.78 -30.23
C LYS A 151 8.58 -6.51 -31.56
N ASP A 152 9.52 -7.35 -32.01
CA ASP A 152 9.37 -8.11 -33.27
C ASP A 152 8.25 -9.16 -33.28
N LYS A 153 7.90 -9.71 -32.11
CA LYS A 153 6.65 -10.46 -31.85
C LYS A 153 5.73 -9.63 -30.95
N SER A 154 5.51 -8.37 -31.32
CA SER A 154 4.73 -7.45 -30.50
C SER A 154 3.24 -7.68 -30.62
N VAL A 155 2.56 -7.25 -29.55
CA VAL A 155 1.12 -7.02 -29.54
C VAL A 155 0.69 -6.13 -30.72
N ARG A 156 1.54 -5.21 -31.20
CA ARG A 156 1.25 -4.38 -32.38
C ARG A 156 1.04 -5.19 -33.64
N LYS A 157 2.00 -6.07 -34.02
CA LYS A 157 1.82 -6.93 -35.21
C LYS A 157 0.56 -7.78 -35.09
N TRP A 158 0.28 -8.27 -33.89
CA TRP A 158 -0.93 -9.03 -33.63
C TRP A 158 -2.22 -8.16 -33.74
N VAL A 159 -2.21 -6.93 -33.25
CA VAL A 159 -3.31 -5.94 -33.40
C VAL A 159 -3.56 -5.64 -34.88
N ASP A 160 -2.49 -5.39 -35.64
CA ASP A 160 -2.56 -5.09 -37.07
C ASP A 160 -3.12 -6.30 -37.87
N ASN A 161 -2.56 -7.50 -37.65
CA ASN A 161 -2.97 -8.74 -38.32
C ASN A 161 -4.44 -9.11 -38.04
N ASN A 162 -4.96 -8.75 -36.87
CA ASN A 162 -6.34 -9.00 -36.47
C ASN A 162 -7.28 -7.81 -36.73
N GLN A 163 -6.79 -6.73 -37.36
CA GLN A 163 -7.56 -5.55 -37.74
C GLN A 163 -8.29 -4.89 -36.57
N ILE A 164 -7.68 -4.89 -35.39
CA ILE A 164 -8.23 -4.24 -34.20
C ILE A 164 -8.07 -2.72 -34.38
N LYS A 165 -9.20 -2.02 -34.57
CA LYS A 165 -9.21 -0.62 -34.99
C LYS A 165 -8.97 0.38 -33.86
N ASN A 166 -9.52 0.12 -32.68
CA ASN A 166 -9.50 1.07 -31.57
C ASN A 166 -8.55 0.61 -30.47
N ILE A 167 -7.56 1.43 -30.19
CA ILE A 167 -6.56 1.18 -29.16
C ILE A 167 -6.76 2.18 -28.02
N TYR A 168 -6.99 1.67 -26.83
CA TYR A 168 -7.11 2.46 -25.61
C TYR A 168 -5.95 2.13 -24.68
N ILE A 169 -5.50 3.13 -23.91
CA ILE A 169 -4.62 2.93 -22.77
C ILE A 169 -5.37 3.40 -21.52
N LEU A 170 -5.41 2.55 -20.50
CA LEU A 170 -6.04 2.80 -19.22
C LEU A 170 -4.99 2.67 -18.11
N SER A 171 -4.79 3.76 -17.38
CA SER A 171 -4.02 3.78 -16.12
C SER A 171 -4.66 4.80 -15.18
N SER A 172 -4.48 4.68 -13.86
CA SER A 172 -5.07 5.70 -12.97
C SER A 172 -4.36 7.04 -13.12
N ILE A 173 -3.04 7.03 -13.30
CA ILE A 173 -2.23 8.25 -13.49
C ILE A 173 -1.24 8.06 -14.63
N ILE A 174 -1.11 9.11 -15.44
CA ILE A 174 -0.05 9.28 -16.44
C ILE A 174 0.71 10.60 -16.22
N MET A 175 2.03 10.57 -16.34
CA MET A 175 2.83 11.78 -16.44
C MET A 175 2.69 12.36 -17.86
N ILE A 176 2.51 13.67 -17.98
CA ILE A 176 2.29 14.35 -19.27
C ILE A 176 3.41 14.05 -20.29
N ASP A 177 4.67 14.04 -19.85
CA ASP A 177 5.80 13.69 -20.72
C ASP A 177 5.69 12.26 -21.27
N GLY A 178 5.24 11.31 -20.45
CA GLY A 178 4.98 9.93 -20.87
C GLY A 178 3.84 9.81 -21.87
N LYS A 179 2.75 10.57 -21.65
CA LYS A 179 1.64 10.67 -22.60
C LYS A 179 2.13 11.16 -23.96
N ASN A 180 2.85 12.28 -23.98
CA ASN A 180 3.38 12.89 -25.19
C ASN A 180 4.39 11.96 -25.90
N TYR A 181 5.23 11.27 -25.13
CA TYR A 181 6.16 10.28 -25.66
C TYR A 181 5.44 9.11 -26.35
N ILE A 182 4.38 8.56 -25.77
CA ILE A 182 3.60 7.47 -26.38
C ILE A 182 2.96 7.94 -27.70
N LEU A 183 2.27 9.09 -27.67
CA LEU A 183 1.57 9.62 -28.84
C LEU A 183 2.54 9.97 -29.98
N SER A 184 3.69 10.58 -29.67
CA SER A 184 4.70 10.90 -30.68
C SER A 184 5.37 9.67 -31.29
N LYS A 185 5.42 8.53 -30.59
CA LYS A 185 5.98 7.29 -31.12
C LYS A 185 5.04 6.53 -32.04
N PHE A 186 3.72 6.76 -31.92
CA PHE A 186 2.71 6.06 -32.72
C PHE A 186 1.70 7.04 -33.35
N PRO A 187 2.14 8.04 -34.13
CA PRO A 187 1.24 9.08 -34.67
C PRO A 187 0.19 8.53 -35.63
N ASN A 188 0.48 7.39 -36.28
CA ASN A 188 -0.43 6.74 -37.24
C ASN A 188 -1.44 5.80 -36.54
N TYR A 189 -1.34 5.62 -35.23
CA TYR A 189 -2.31 4.84 -34.46
C TYR A 189 -3.27 5.80 -33.74
N ASN A 190 -4.56 5.51 -33.81
CA ASN A 190 -5.57 6.22 -33.05
C ASN A 190 -5.59 5.74 -31.59
N ILE A 191 -4.52 6.03 -30.84
CA ILE A 191 -4.38 5.66 -29.44
C ILE A 191 -5.11 6.67 -28.56
N LYS A 192 -6.12 6.21 -27.83
CA LYS A 192 -6.87 7.01 -26.85
C LYS A 192 -6.42 6.70 -25.44
N ILE A 193 -5.83 7.68 -24.76
CA ILE A 193 -5.30 7.51 -23.41
C ILE A 193 -6.34 8.04 -22.40
N HIS A 194 -6.77 7.19 -21.47
CA HIS A 194 -7.67 7.51 -20.38
C HIS A 194 -6.93 7.33 -19.06
N SER A 195 -6.48 8.45 -18.48
CA SER A 195 -5.73 8.50 -17.23
C SER A 195 -5.78 9.91 -16.66
N GLU A 196 -5.62 10.06 -15.35
CA GLU A 196 -5.42 11.39 -14.78
C GLU A 196 -4.01 11.89 -15.05
N GLU A 197 -3.88 13.13 -15.49
CA GLU A 197 -2.59 13.71 -15.87
C GLU A 197 -1.88 14.34 -14.67
N ARG A 198 -0.56 14.17 -14.63
CA ARG A 198 0.33 14.83 -13.67
C ARG A 198 1.52 15.47 -14.38
N ASN A 199 1.91 16.64 -13.87
CA ASN A 199 3.16 17.30 -14.25
C ASN A 199 4.30 16.82 -13.36
N LYS A 200 5.53 17.04 -13.82
CA LYS A 200 6.73 16.92 -13.00
C LYS A 200 6.65 17.84 -11.80
N ILE A 201 7.06 17.35 -10.64
CA ILE A 201 7.02 18.15 -9.41
C ILE A 201 8.00 19.33 -9.42
N PHE A 202 9.04 19.30 -10.26
CA PHE A 202 9.95 20.44 -10.45
C PHE A 202 9.72 21.16 -11.78
N ASN A 203 8.50 21.08 -12.34
CA ASN A 203 8.12 21.88 -13.48
C ASN A 203 8.09 23.37 -13.09
N LYS A 204 8.80 24.21 -13.85
CA LYS A 204 8.96 25.64 -13.58
C LYS A 204 7.65 26.44 -13.50
N THR A 205 6.59 25.95 -14.16
CA THR A 205 5.33 26.70 -14.28
C THR A 205 4.18 25.98 -13.61
N LEU A 206 4.07 24.68 -13.80
CA LEU A 206 2.89 23.88 -13.42
C LEU A 206 3.07 23.12 -12.09
N SER A 207 4.21 23.30 -11.41
CA SER A 207 4.41 22.64 -10.12
C SER A 207 3.56 23.29 -9.02
N PRO A 208 2.84 22.50 -8.21
CA PRO A 208 2.20 23.03 -7.01
C PRO A 208 3.21 23.52 -5.96
N LEU A 209 4.48 23.07 -6.01
CA LEU A 209 5.52 23.55 -5.10
C LEU A 209 5.77 25.05 -5.27
N ASN A 210 5.64 25.59 -6.47
CA ASN A 210 5.88 27.01 -6.77
C ASN A 210 4.95 27.96 -5.98
N ILE A 211 3.85 27.45 -5.42
CA ILE A 211 2.89 28.23 -4.61
C ILE A 211 3.30 28.24 -3.13
N ILE A 212 3.93 27.17 -2.66
CA ILE A 212 4.10 26.90 -1.22
C ILE A 212 5.55 26.95 -0.75
N SER A 213 6.53 26.81 -1.64
CA SER A 213 7.95 26.75 -1.29
C SER A 213 8.86 27.13 -2.47
N ASP A 214 10.13 27.34 -2.16
CA ASP A 214 11.20 27.35 -3.15
C ASP A 214 11.40 25.94 -3.74
N SER A 215 10.94 25.76 -4.97
CA SER A 215 11.04 24.49 -5.71
C SER A 215 12.48 24.12 -6.04
N ASP A 216 13.37 25.10 -6.26
CA ASP A 216 14.78 24.81 -6.60
C ASP A 216 15.54 24.34 -5.36
N LYS A 217 15.28 24.96 -4.19
CA LYS A 217 15.80 24.48 -2.90
C LYS A 217 15.37 23.02 -2.63
N ILE A 218 14.08 22.70 -2.78
CA ILE A 218 13.60 21.31 -2.58
C ILE A 218 14.27 20.36 -3.57
N LYS A 219 14.42 20.77 -4.83
CA LYS A 219 15.09 19.97 -5.85
C LYS A 219 16.53 19.64 -5.49
N ASP A 220 17.26 20.59 -4.93
CA ASP A 220 18.64 20.39 -4.50
C ASP A 220 18.74 19.46 -3.29
N ILE A 221 17.82 19.57 -2.32
CA ILE A 221 17.70 18.63 -1.20
C ILE A 221 17.43 17.20 -1.71
N VAL A 222 16.50 17.06 -2.67
CA VAL A 222 16.15 15.77 -3.28
C VAL A 222 17.35 15.14 -4.00
N LYS A 223 18.18 15.93 -4.68
CA LYS A 223 19.44 15.44 -5.28
C LYS A 223 20.44 15.05 -4.19
N LYS A 224 20.72 15.97 -3.25
CA LYS A 224 21.69 15.81 -2.16
C LYS A 224 21.53 14.47 -1.43
N HIS A 225 20.29 14.10 -1.14
CA HIS A 225 19.97 12.84 -0.46
C HIS A 225 19.71 11.70 -1.43
N GLY A 226 18.89 11.91 -2.46
CA GLY A 226 18.47 10.88 -3.39
C GLY A 226 19.62 10.28 -4.20
N ASP A 227 20.67 11.06 -4.48
CA ASP A 227 21.86 10.59 -5.22
C ASP A 227 22.70 9.60 -4.39
N LYS A 228 22.56 9.60 -3.06
CA LYS A 228 23.19 8.66 -2.13
C LYS A 228 22.40 7.36 -1.93
N ILE A 229 21.22 7.25 -2.55
CA ILE A 229 20.33 6.09 -2.44
C ILE A 229 20.46 5.25 -3.71
N PRO A 230 21.28 4.17 -3.70
CA PRO A 230 21.32 3.24 -4.83
C PRO A 230 19.99 2.49 -4.90
N VAL A 231 19.32 2.56 -6.06
CA VAL A 231 17.96 2.02 -6.22
C VAL A 231 17.84 0.93 -7.30
N PHE A 232 18.93 0.66 -8.03
CA PHE A 232 19.01 -0.42 -9.02
C PHE A 232 20.37 -1.11 -8.89
N ASN A 233 20.40 -2.44 -8.93
CA ASN A 233 21.55 -3.18 -8.40
C ASN A 233 22.67 -3.46 -9.41
N PHE A 234 22.48 -3.23 -10.72
CA PHE A 234 23.46 -3.63 -11.75
C PHE A 234 23.47 -2.74 -13.00
N PRO A 235 24.42 -1.80 -13.13
CA PRO A 235 25.28 -1.28 -12.05
C PRO A 235 24.46 -0.49 -11.00
N PRO A 236 24.97 -0.35 -9.76
CA PRO A 236 24.40 0.54 -8.75
C PRO A 236 24.24 1.95 -9.30
N TYR A 237 22.99 2.39 -9.49
CA TYR A 237 22.72 3.77 -9.88
C TYR A 237 21.62 4.37 -9.01
N SER A 238 21.79 5.66 -8.69
CA SER A 238 20.80 6.46 -8.01
C SER A 238 19.85 7.09 -9.01
N ALA A 239 18.57 7.17 -8.63
CA ALA A 239 17.54 7.82 -9.42
C ALA A 239 16.79 8.81 -8.53
N SER A 240 17.50 9.83 -8.05
CA SER A 240 16.96 10.89 -7.18
C SER A 240 15.64 11.47 -7.72
N MET A 241 15.62 11.76 -9.02
CA MET A 241 14.45 12.28 -9.75
C MET A 241 13.47 11.22 -10.25
N GLY A 242 13.58 9.99 -9.75
CA GLY A 242 12.83 8.85 -10.26
C GLY A 242 13.31 8.38 -11.64
N PHE A 243 12.81 7.21 -12.06
CA PHE A 243 13.15 6.61 -13.34
C PHE A 243 12.92 7.58 -14.49
N ASP A 244 13.94 7.77 -15.32
CA ASP A 244 13.90 8.61 -16.53
C ASP A 244 13.53 10.06 -16.24
N TYR A 245 13.93 10.57 -15.06
CA TYR A 245 13.62 11.93 -14.61
C TYR A 245 12.12 12.24 -14.67
N SER A 246 11.29 11.27 -14.29
CA SER A 246 9.83 11.47 -14.29
C SER A 246 9.38 12.43 -13.21
N GLU A 247 10.17 12.62 -12.14
CA GLU A 247 9.90 13.60 -11.07
C GLU A 247 8.47 13.46 -10.52
N SER A 248 7.99 12.23 -10.38
CA SER A 248 6.64 11.95 -9.87
C SER A 248 6.62 12.04 -8.35
N LEU A 249 5.44 12.32 -7.80
CA LEU A 249 5.21 12.44 -6.37
C LEU A 249 3.96 11.66 -5.93
N VAL A 250 3.86 10.41 -6.42
CA VAL A 250 2.72 9.52 -6.21
C VAL A 250 3.17 8.22 -5.55
N SER A 251 2.36 7.65 -4.66
CA SER A 251 2.47 6.25 -4.25
C SER A 251 1.10 5.59 -4.13
N TYR A 252 1.05 4.27 -4.32
CA TYR A 252 -0.16 3.48 -4.19
C TYR A 252 -0.09 2.55 -2.98
N PHE A 253 -1.27 2.10 -2.55
CA PHE A 253 -1.43 1.09 -1.50
C PHE A 253 -0.62 -0.19 -1.73
N HIS A 254 -0.43 -0.61 -2.98
CA HIS A 254 0.32 -1.84 -3.32
C HIS A 254 1.79 -1.60 -3.63
N CYS A 255 2.17 -0.43 -4.16
CA CYS A 255 3.55 -0.13 -4.54
C CYS A 255 3.79 1.37 -4.75
N THR A 256 5.03 1.83 -4.55
CA THR A 256 5.46 3.18 -4.96
C THR A 256 6.12 3.07 -6.32
N PRO A 257 5.63 3.75 -7.39
CA PRO A 257 6.28 3.77 -8.70
C PRO A 257 7.76 4.17 -8.60
N ASN A 258 8.63 3.56 -9.40
CA ASN A 258 10.05 3.95 -9.44
C ASN A 258 10.26 5.29 -10.15
N ASN A 259 9.22 5.82 -10.79
CA ASN A 259 9.16 7.17 -11.34
C ASN A 259 9.02 8.24 -10.24
N THR A 260 8.63 7.84 -9.03
CA THR A 260 8.57 8.71 -7.85
C THR A 260 9.98 9.01 -7.35
N LEU A 261 10.19 10.17 -6.74
CA LEU A 261 11.48 10.55 -6.15
C LEU A 261 12.03 9.45 -5.23
N SER A 262 13.32 9.10 -5.37
CA SER A 262 13.90 7.95 -4.64
C SER A 262 13.90 8.14 -3.12
N ILE A 263 13.98 9.38 -2.64
CA ILE A 263 13.91 9.71 -1.21
C ILE A 263 12.61 9.23 -0.53
N ILE A 264 11.54 8.98 -1.30
CA ILE A 264 10.26 8.49 -0.78
C ILE A 264 10.30 6.97 -0.53
N TRP A 265 10.95 6.20 -1.40
CA TRP A 265 10.76 4.74 -1.46
C TRP A 265 12.04 3.92 -1.44
N GLY A 266 13.18 4.54 -1.76
CA GLY A 266 14.48 3.91 -1.75
C GLY A 266 14.93 3.65 -0.32
N LYS A 267 15.59 2.53 -0.10
CA LYS A 267 16.02 2.08 1.22
C LYS A 267 17.51 1.83 1.21
N THR A 268 18.20 2.36 2.20
CA THR A 268 19.59 1.99 2.50
C THR A 268 19.68 1.63 3.98
N LYS A 269 20.88 1.33 4.46
CA LYS A 269 21.12 1.19 5.90
C LYS A 269 20.86 2.50 6.66
N ASP A 270 21.14 3.62 5.99
CA ASP A 270 21.14 4.97 6.59
C ASP A 270 19.96 5.82 6.12
N TRP A 271 19.10 5.30 5.23
CA TRP A 271 17.91 5.97 4.72
C TRP A 271 16.67 5.13 4.94
N LYS A 272 15.75 5.65 5.77
CA LYS A 272 14.46 5.02 6.06
C LYS A 272 13.38 5.55 5.10
N PRO A 273 12.82 4.73 4.18
CA PRO A 273 11.80 5.20 3.24
C PRO A 273 10.44 5.44 3.91
N LEU A 274 9.67 6.41 3.41
CA LEU A 274 8.29 6.63 3.84
C LEU A 274 7.35 5.59 3.24
N PHE A 275 7.50 5.29 1.95
CA PHE A 275 6.68 4.31 1.23
C PHE A 275 7.59 3.35 0.44
N PRO A 276 8.11 2.29 1.06
CA PRO A 276 9.03 1.36 0.38
C PRO A 276 8.38 0.72 -0.87
N ARG A 277 9.19 0.54 -1.91
CA ARG A 277 8.75 -0.04 -3.19
C ARG A 277 8.63 -1.56 -3.14
N GLU A 278 9.49 -2.24 -2.38
CA GLU A 278 9.54 -3.71 -2.39
C GLU A 278 8.44 -4.30 -1.50
N ALA A 279 7.64 -5.21 -2.06
CA ALA A 279 6.47 -5.79 -1.38
C ALA A 279 6.84 -6.52 -0.08
N HIS A 280 8.01 -7.18 -0.04
CA HIS A 280 8.45 -7.89 1.16
C HIS A 280 8.69 -6.94 2.35
N LEU A 281 9.12 -5.69 2.11
CA LEU A 281 9.33 -4.70 3.16
C LEU A 281 8.00 -4.24 3.79
N ARG A 282 6.96 -4.05 2.97
CA ARG A 282 5.60 -3.78 3.48
C ARG A 282 4.98 -5.00 4.17
N MET A 283 5.32 -6.21 3.71
CA MET A 283 4.90 -7.45 4.35
C MET A 283 5.64 -7.71 5.66
N ASP A 284 6.89 -7.28 5.80
CA ASP A 284 7.67 -7.32 7.03
C ASP A 284 7.14 -6.32 8.06
N GLU A 285 6.69 -5.13 7.64
CA GLU A 285 5.93 -4.20 8.49
C GLU A 285 4.62 -4.84 8.98
N ALA A 286 3.86 -5.50 8.10
CA ALA A 286 2.67 -6.25 8.48
C ALA A 286 2.99 -7.48 9.38
N ARG A 287 4.17 -8.08 9.25
CA ARG A 287 4.65 -9.20 10.07
C ARG A 287 5.13 -8.74 11.44
N GLN A 288 5.83 -7.61 11.53
CA GLN A 288 6.17 -6.93 12.78
C GLN A 288 4.89 -6.54 13.51
N PHE A 289 3.91 -5.99 12.80
CA PHE A 289 2.58 -5.71 13.34
C PHE A 289 1.88 -6.96 13.90
N LYS A 290 1.89 -8.09 13.17
CA LYS A 290 1.39 -9.38 13.67
C LYS A 290 2.16 -9.89 14.90
N THR A 291 3.47 -9.64 14.96
CA THR A 291 4.34 -10.01 16.08
C THR A 291 4.03 -9.15 17.31
N GLU A 292 3.78 -7.86 17.13
CA GLU A 292 3.32 -6.95 18.19
C GLU A 292 1.95 -7.36 18.73
N ILE A 293 1.01 -7.70 17.85
CA ILE A 293 -0.30 -8.23 18.26
C ILE A 293 -0.14 -9.51 19.10
N ALA A 294 0.66 -10.48 18.63
CA ALA A 294 0.94 -11.71 19.35
C ALA A 294 1.60 -11.46 20.72
N PHE A 295 2.46 -10.45 20.82
CA PHE A 295 3.06 -9.99 22.06
C PHE A 295 2.01 -9.42 23.03
N TYR A 296 1.14 -8.51 22.60
CA TYR A 296 0.07 -7.96 23.44
C TYR A 296 -0.91 -9.03 23.93
N ILE A 297 -1.18 -10.06 23.11
CA ILE A 297 -1.99 -11.23 23.49
C ILE A 297 -1.29 -12.08 24.57
N GLY A 298 0.00 -12.34 24.40
CA GLY A 298 0.81 -13.04 25.40
C GLY A 298 0.79 -12.33 26.75
N ILE A 299 0.74 -11.00 26.73
CA ILE A 299 0.61 -10.15 27.91
C ILE A 299 -0.79 -10.24 28.52
N CYS A 300 -1.86 -10.18 27.72
CA CYS A 300 -3.23 -10.36 28.23
C CYS A 300 -3.39 -11.69 28.96
N ASN A 301 -2.85 -12.77 28.39
CA ASN A 301 -2.86 -14.11 28.98
C ASN A 301 -2.06 -14.20 30.29
N LYS A 302 -0.92 -13.52 30.37
CA LYS A 302 -0.03 -13.54 31.54
C LYS A 302 -0.53 -12.64 32.68
N LEU A 303 -1.19 -11.53 32.34
CA LEU A 303 -1.80 -10.58 33.28
C LEU A 303 -3.19 -11.01 33.76
N GLY A 304 -3.75 -12.11 33.24
CA GLY A 304 -5.11 -12.55 33.58
C GLY A 304 -6.15 -11.51 33.20
N VAL A 305 -6.00 -10.89 32.02
CA VAL A 305 -7.03 -10.01 31.45
C VAL A 305 -7.98 -10.90 30.66
N ASP A 306 -9.24 -10.95 31.10
CA ASP A 306 -10.28 -11.71 30.42
C ASP A 306 -10.81 -10.92 29.21
N LEU A 307 -10.47 -11.38 28.00
CA LEU A 307 -10.99 -10.78 26.76
C LEU A 307 -12.50 -11.00 26.58
N TYR A 308 -13.12 -11.96 27.30
CA TYR A 308 -14.55 -12.26 27.24
C TYR A 308 -15.42 -11.24 27.99
N THR A 309 -14.89 -10.61 29.05
CA THR A 309 -15.67 -9.73 29.95
C THR A 309 -15.11 -8.32 30.04
N GLY A 310 -13.96 -8.03 29.41
CA GLY A 310 -13.30 -6.72 29.47
C GLY A 310 -12.85 -6.31 30.88
N SER A 311 -12.83 -7.26 31.81
CA SER A 311 -12.61 -7.01 33.25
C SER A 311 -11.30 -7.62 33.73
N SER A 312 -10.63 -6.95 34.68
CA SER A 312 -9.41 -7.43 35.33
C SER A 312 -9.71 -8.57 36.30
N ILE A 313 -9.16 -9.79 36.09
CA ILE A 313 -9.35 -10.93 37.01
C ILE A 313 -8.61 -10.71 38.35
N ILE A 314 -7.79 -9.66 38.47
CA ILE A 314 -7.06 -9.38 39.70
C ILE A 314 -7.95 -8.64 40.70
N SER A 315 -8.85 -9.39 41.37
CA SER A 315 -8.90 -9.35 42.84
C SER A 315 -9.43 -10.65 43.47
N LYS A 316 -8.52 -11.27 44.24
CA LYS A 316 -8.55 -12.31 45.31
C LYS A 316 -9.74 -13.28 45.47
N LYS A 317 -9.43 -14.60 45.50
CA LYS A 317 -9.23 -15.36 46.76
C LYS A 317 -8.60 -16.76 46.56
N ASN A 318 -7.97 -17.24 47.64
CA ASN A 318 -7.32 -18.54 47.82
C ASN A 318 -8.36 -19.67 47.86
N ASP A 319 -8.19 -20.74 47.05
CA ASP A 319 -8.09 -22.12 47.58
C ASP A 319 -7.68 -23.15 46.51
N LYS A 320 -7.23 -24.33 46.99
CA LYS A 320 -6.33 -25.33 46.42
C LYS A 320 -6.73 -26.12 45.16
N TYR A 321 -7.87 -25.89 44.51
CA TYR A 321 -8.31 -26.74 43.39
C TYR A 321 -8.63 -25.94 42.13
N VAL A 322 -7.72 -26.07 41.15
CA VAL A 322 -7.86 -25.85 39.70
C VAL A 322 -8.49 -24.50 39.27
N ARG A 323 -7.63 -23.56 38.85
CA ARG A 323 -8.03 -22.44 38.00
C ARG A 323 -8.47 -22.99 36.64
N GLU A 324 -9.76 -22.95 36.31
CA GLU A 324 -10.20 -23.03 34.91
C GLU A 324 -9.75 -21.74 34.19
N ARG A 325 -8.60 -21.78 33.51
CA ARG A 325 -8.22 -20.70 32.59
C ARG A 325 -8.98 -20.90 31.29
N LYS A 326 -9.91 -20.00 30.97
CA LYS A 326 -10.42 -19.87 29.60
C LYS A 326 -9.27 -19.34 28.73
N HIS A 327 -8.85 -20.13 27.76
CA HIS A 327 -7.83 -19.72 26.80
C HIS A 327 -8.46 -18.83 25.73
N ASN A 328 -7.83 -17.68 25.47
CA ASN A 328 -8.23 -16.80 24.37
C ASN A 328 -8.16 -17.55 23.03
N ASN A 329 -9.21 -17.42 22.23
CA ASN A 329 -9.34 -18.07 20.93
C ASN A 329 -8.79 -17.16 19.81
N LYS A 330 -8.69 -17.69 18.59
CA LYS A 330 -8.20 -16.95 17.40
C LYS A 330 -9.05 -15.70 17.06
N LEU A 331 -10.33 -15.70 17.43
CA LEU A 331 -11.25 -14.60 17.21
C LEU A 331 -11.00 -13.45 18.20
N ASP A 332 -10.73 -13.77 19.47
CA ASP A 332 -10.42 -12.79 20.52
C ASP A 332 -9.12 -12.01 20.18
N HIS A 333 -8.13 -12.71 19.63
CA HIS A 333 -6.91 -12.11 19.08
C HIS A 333 -7.18 -11.11 17.96
N SER A 334 -8.14 -11.47 17.11
CA SER A 334 -8.53 -10.64 15.98
C SER A 334 -9.36 -9.43 16.40
N VAL A 335 -10.09 -9.52 17.51
CA VAL A 335 -10.79 -8.37 18.13
C VAL A 335 -9.78 -7.37 18.68
N VAL A 336 -8.78 -7.80 19.44
CA VAL A 336 -7.75 -6.88 19.96
C VAL A 336 -7.00 -6.19 18.82
N ALA A 337 -6.61 -6.94 17.80
CA ALA A 337 -5.98 -6.41 16.59
C ALA A 337 -6.87 -5.40 15.88
N LEU A 338 -8.16 -5.72 15.73
CA LEU A 338 -9.17 -4.84 15.16
C LEU A 338 -9.28 -3.52 15.95
N LEU A 339 -9.35 -3.56 17.29
CA LEU A 339 -9.46 -2.37 18.12
C LEU A 339 -8.22 -1.47 18.00
N PHE A 340 -7.02 -2.05 18.00
CA PHE A 340 -5.78 -1.29 17.75
C PHE A 340 -5.79 -0.62 16.38
N LEU A 341 -6.20 -1.37 15.34
CA LEU A 341 -6.26 -0.84 13.98
C LEU A 341 -7.29 0.28 13.85
N LEU A 342 -8.45 0.13 14.47
CA LEU A 342 -9.47 1.18 14.50
C LEU A 342 -9.01 2.41 15.28
N LYS A 343 -8.28 2.23 16.38
CA LYS A 343 -7.73 3.35 17.17
C LYS A 343 -6.67 4.12 16.38
N SER A 344 -5.94 3.43 15.52
CA SER A 344 -4.99 4.02 14.58
C SER A 344 -5.65 4.57 13.29
N GLY A 345 -6.98 4.49 13.16
CA GLY A 345 -7.74 5.07 12.05
C GLY A 345 -7.75 4.25 10.76
N TYR A 346 -7.35 2.97 10.80
CA TYR A 346 -7.36 2.11 9.61
C TYR A 346 -8.78 1.71 9.20
N ASP A 347 -9.05 1.71 7.89
CA ASP A 347 -10.34 1.28 7.35
C ASP A 347 -10.43 -0.25 7.17
N ASN A 348 -11.66 -0.75 7.07
CA ASN A 348 -11.97 -2.19 7.01
C ASN A 348 -11.24 -2.97 5.90
N LEU A 349 -10.91 -2.34 4.78
CA LEU A 349 -10.19 -3.00 3.70
C LEU A 349 -8.71 -3.15 4.02
N ILE A 350 -8.11 -2.12 4.60
CA ILE A 350 -6.74 -2.17 5.09
C ILE A 350 -6.65 -3.16 6.25
N ILE A 351 -7.63 -3.19 7.15
CA ILE A 351 -7.71 -4.18 8.23
C ILE A 351 -7.77 -5.61 7.68
N CYS A 352 -8.61 -5.86 6.67
CA CYS A 352 -8.64 -7.16 5.99
C CYS A 352 -7.27 -7.54 5.44
N HIS A 353 -6.58 -6.58 4.80
CA HIS A 353 -5.28 -6.80 4.19
C HIS A 353 -4.17 -7.05 5.22
N LEU A 354 -4.08 -6.22 6.26
CA LEU A 354 -3.09 -6.34 7.33
C LEU A 354 -3.26 -7.64 8.12
N LEU A 355 -4.51 -8.02 8.40
CA LEU A 355 -4.80 -9.25 9.14
C LEU A 355 -4.78 -10.51 8.24
N GLY A 356 -4.78 -10.34 6.91
CA GLY A 356 -4.85 -11.45 5.96
C GLY A 356 -6.18 -12.21 6.02
N ILE A 357 -7.27 -11.47 6.22
CA ILE A 357 -8.63 -12.01 6.40
C ILE A 357 -9.57 -11.44 5.34
N THR A 358 -10.63 -12.18 5.04
CA THR A 358 -11.70 -11.76 4.15
C THR A 358 -12.66 -10.78 4.84
N ARG A 359 -13.45 -10.03 4.05
CA ARG A 359 -14.52 -9.16 4.60
C ARG A 359 -15.56 -9.93 5.42
N LYS A 360 -15.80 -11.21 5.08
CA LYS A 360 -16.73 -12.07 5.83
C LYS A 360 -16.16 -12.38 7.21
N GLU A 361 -14.89 -12.75 7.29
CA GLU A 361 -14.18 -12.98 8.56
C GLU A 361 -14.09 -11.71 9.39
N LEU A 362 -13.79 -10.56 8.77
CA LEU A 362 -13.80 -9.26 9.45
C LEU A 362 -15.18 -8.95 10.06
N LYS A 363 -16.27 -9.28 9.38
CA LYS A 363 -17.63 -9.12 9.93
C LYS A 363 -17.88 -10.00 11.16
N VAL A 364 -17.34 -11.23 11.19
CA VAL A 364 -17.41 -12.10 12.38
C VAL A 364 -16.67 -11.47 13.55
N ILE A 365 -15.47 -10.91 13.31
CA ILE A 365 -14.67 -10.24 14.34
C ILE A 365 -15.40 -8.98 14.86
N TYR A 366 -16.01 -8.20 13.98
CA TYR A 366 -16.82 -7.05 14.38
C TYR A 366 -18.04 -7.42 15.23
N ASN A 367 -18.72 -8.51 14.88
CA ASN A 367 -19.86 -8.99 15.68
C ASN A 367 -19.42 -9.35 17.09
N GLU A 368 -18.24 -9.94 17.24
CA GLU A 368 -17.69 -10.24 18.57
C GLU A 368 -17.30 -8.96 19.33
N ALA A 369 -16.61 -8.03 18.68
CA ALA A 369 -16.28 -6.73 19.27
C ALA A 369 -17.52 -5.93 19.71
N LYS A 370 -18.65 -6.08 18.99
CA LYS A 370 -19.95 -5.49 19.36
C LYS A 370 -20.54 -6.14 20.61
N LYS A 371 -20.49 -7.47 20.73
CA LYS A 371 -20.94 -8.18 21.95
C LYS A 371 -20.17 -7.69 23.18
N LEU A 372 -18.87 -7.47 23.01
CA LEU A 372 -17.98 -6.93 24.06
C LEU A 372 -18.15 -5.42 24.30
N LYS A 373 -19.07 -4.76 23.59
CA LYS A 373 -19.33 -3.31 23.67
C LYS A 373 -18.09 -2.45 23.40
N PHE A 374 -17.09 -2.97 22.67
CA PHE A 374 -15.89 -2.21 22.32
C PHE A 374 -16.09 -1.36 21.06
N VAL A 375 -16.98 -1.78 20.17
CA VAL A 375 -17.37 -1.02 18.98
C VAL A 375 -18.90 -0.85 18.92
N ASN A 376 -19.34 0.25 18.32
CA ASN A 376 -20.77 0.59 18.20
C ASN A 376 -21.41 -0.13 17.00
N THR A 377 -22.71 0.12 16.77
CA THR A 377 -23.46 -0.47 15.63
C THR A 377 -22.91 -0.07 14.27
N ARG A 378 -22.27 1.11 14.16
CA ARG A 378 -21.60 1.66 12.99
C ARG A 378 -20.15 1.19 12.81
N TYR A 379 -19.65 0.34 13.70
CA TYR A 379 -18.27 -0.18 13.74
C TYR A 379 -17.20 0.80 14.23
N ASP A 380 -17.60 1.93 14.83
CA ASP A 380 -16.66 2.86 15.45
C ASP A 380 -16.30 2.42 16.87
N LEU A 381 -15.10 2.78 17.33
CA LEU A 381 -14.67 2.55 18.71
C LEU A 381 -15.57 3.29 19.71
N THR A 382 -15.93 2.58 20.77
CA THR A 382 -16.62 3.15 21.93
C THR A 382 -15.61 3.63 22.98
N ILE A 383 -16.08 4.43 23.95
CA ILE A 383 -15.29 4.83 25.13
C ILE A 383 -14.74 3.60 25.87
N ASN A 384 -15.54 2.53 25.97
CA ASN A 384 -15.11 1.28 26.61
C ASN A 384 -13.97 0.61 25.83
N GLY A 385 -14.04 0.57 24.50
CA GLY A 385 -12.98 0.02 23.65
C GLY A 385 -11.68 0.84 23.73
N ILE A 386 -11.79 2.16 23.80
CA ILE A 386 -10.63 3.05 23.96
C ILE A 386 -9.99 2.87 25.34
N SER A 387 -10.81 2.86 26.39
CA SER A 387 -10.38 2.66 27.79
C SER A 387 -9.67 1.32 27.97
N PHE A 388 -10.22 0.25 27.39
CA PHE A 388 -9.61 -1.07 27.38
C PHE A 388 -8.19 -1.05 26.76
N LEU A 389 -8.01 -0.40 25.61
CA LEU A 389 -6.70 -0.29 24.96
C LEU A 389 -5.71 0.55 25.79
N ASP A 390 -6.17 1.61 26.45
CA ASP A 390 -5.30 2.46 27.28
C ASP A 390 -4.90 1.78 28.58
N GLU A 391 -5.80 1.01 29.20
CA GLU A 391 -5.48 0.17 30.34
C GLU A 391 -4.47 -0.92 29.97
N LEU A 392 -4.66 -1.56 28.82
CA LEU A 392 -3.74 -2.55 28.28
C LEU A 392 -2.33 -1.95 28.08
N LYS A 393 -2.23 -0.75 27.49
CA LYS A 393 -0.95 -0.01 27.35
C LYS A 393 -0.33 0.42 28.69
N LYS A 394 -1.14 0.80 29.69
CA LYS A 394 -0.63 1.19 31.02
C LYS A 394 -0.05 -0.01 31.75
N ARG A 395 -0.72 -1.16 31.68
CA ARG A 395 -0.27 -2.41 32.31
C ARG A 395 0.95 -3.04 31.62
N THR A 396 1.20 -2.72 30.35
CA THR A 396 2.39 -3.20 29.61
C THR A 396 3.66 -2.39 29.88
N LYS A 397 3.56 -1.14 30.35
CA LYS A 397 4.73 -0.25 30.59
C LYS A 397 5.72 -0.72 31.68
N PRO A 398 5.30 -1.33 32.81
CA PRO A 398 6.23 -1.72 33.89
C PRO A 398 6.92 -3.09 33.68
N GLU A 399 6.35 -4.00 32.89
CA GLU A 399 6.93 -5.32 32.70
C GLU A 399 8.04 -5.28 31.63
N ASN A 400 9.29 -5.41 32.08
CA ASN A 400 10.49 -5.42 31.24
C ASN A 400 10.67 -6.80 30.57
N PHE A 401 9.75 -7.17 29.67
CA PHE A 401 9.64 -8.52 29.07
C PHE A 401 10.84 -8.98 28.23
N ARG A 402 11.83 -8.10 27.97
CA ARG A 402 13.01 -8.37 27.12
C ARG A 402 14.30 -8.63 27.89
N LYS A 403 14.32 -8.67 29.23
CA LYS A 403 15.51 -9.18 29.93
C LYS A 403 15.59 -10.69 29.71
N GLU A 404 16.58 -11.11 28.92
CA GLU A 404 16.99 -12.50 28.82
C GLU A 404 17.24 -13.02 30.23
N THR A 405 16.46 -14.01 30.65
CA THR A 405 16.72 -14.70 31.90
C THR A 405 17.62 -15.89 31.59
N SER A 406 18.49 -16.28 32.52
CA SER A 406 19.31 -17.49 32.39
C SER A 406 18.47 -18.74 32.09
N HIS A 407 17.18 -18.73 32.44
CA HIS A 407 16.21 -19.78 32.12
C HIS A 407 15.76 -19.77 30.64
N SER A 408 15.59 -18.60 30.01
CA SER A 408 15.16 -18.50 28.60
C SER A 408 16.26 -18.86 27.60
N LEU A 409 17.53 -18.81 28.02
CA LEU A 409 18.70 -19.19 27.22
C LEU A 409 19.12 -20.66 27.38
N ARG A 410 18.44 -21.43 28.23
CA ARG A 410 18.71 -22.88 28.33
C ARG A 410 18.27 -23.58 27.04
N VAL A 411 19.22 -24.21 26.36
CA VAL A 411 18.94 -25.13 25.25
C VAL A 411 18.01 -26.22 25.76
N LYS A 412 16.76 -26.21 25.29
CA LYS A 412 15.80 -27.26 25.60
C LYS A 412 16.05 -28.40 24.62
N ASN A 413 16.68 -29.48 25.08
CA ASN A 413 16.82 -30.74 24.33
C ASN A 413 15.45 -31.43 24.20
N LYS A 414 14.50 -30.79 23.55
CA LYS A 414 13.25 -31.41 23.12
C LYS A 414 13.35 -31.66 21.63
N LEU A 415 13.45 -32.92 21.26
CA LEU A 415 13.36 -33.36 19.87
C LEU A 415 11.97 -32.95 19.35
N TYR A 416 11.93 -31.99 18.42
CA TYR A 416 10.68 -31.58 17.79
C TYR A 416 10.36 -32.58 16.67
N MET A 417 9.43 -33.49 16.95
CA MET A 417 8.85 -34.39 15.95
C MET A 417 7.58 -33.73 15.38
N PRO A 418 7.61 -33.19 14.15
CA PRO A 418 6.40 -32.69 13.50
C PRO A 418 5.40 -33.83 13.28
N ILE A 419 4.14 -33.59 13.66
CA ILE A 419 3.07 -34.61 13.67
C ILE A 419 2.56 -34.92 12.25
N GLN A 420 2.87 -34.08 11.25
CA GLN A 420 2.58 -34.33 9.84
C GLN A 420 3.64 -33.66 8.94
N PHE A 421 4.16 -34.42 7.97
CA PHE A 421 4.92 -33.90 6.84
C PHE A 421 4.01 -33.93 5.61
N ASN A 422 3.79 -32.79 4.96
CA ASN A 422 3.10 -32.70 3.66
C ASN A 422 1.73 -33.38 3.54
N GLY A 423 0.97 -33.53 4.63
CA GLY A 423 -0.42 -33.98 4.56
C GLY A 423 -0.63 -35.39 3.99
N MET A 424 0.40 -36.23 4.00
CA MET A 424 0.28 -37.67 3.80
C MET A 424 0.73 -38.36 5.09
N THR A 425 -0.10 -39.25 5.61
CA THR A 425 0.27 -40.14 6.74
C THR A 425 1.41 -41.06 6.35
#